data_AF-A0A8T0IF11-F1
#
_entry.id   AF-A0A8T0IF11-F1
#
_cell.length_a   1.000
_cell.length_b   1.000
_cell.length_c   1.000
_cell.angle_alpha   90.00
_cell.angle_beta   90.00
_cell.angle_gamma   90.00
#
_symmetry.space_group_name_H-M   'P 1'
#
loop_
_entity.id
_entity.type
_entity.pdbx_description
1 polymer ?
#
loop_
_entity_poly.entity_id
_entity_poly.type
_entity_poly.pdbx_seq_one_letter_code
_entity_poly.pdbx_strand_id
1 'polypeptide(L)'
;MATMASLASSCSAFLECDALRVRGSSAEGAVRRGSGVVRCAVAKGDGEVSRRQVACALLAGALVMPVAPMARALLEVDDDDSLLEKVKEDKRKRIQKRSTAINEFVKESGVVQVAVYKLSEAGQAIDGGDLTKATSVLAQQNADWILDVQAALSKVSSNSDEKAVADNFRSALSSLQAAVKSGDSNSSRTAFVASAEALDKWARLTGLSEKVVGL
;
A
#
# COMPACT_ATOMS: atom_id res chain seq x y z
N MET A 1 -11.72 -67.07 15.72
CA MET A 1 -10.81 -67.08 14.54
C MET A 1 -10.81 -65.68 13.96
N ALA A 2 -9.75 -64.91 13.78
CA ALA A 2 -8.34 -64.94 14.15
C ALA A 2 -7.79 -63.51 13.92
N THR A 3 -6.94 -63.03 14.84
CA THR A 3 -5.70 -62.21 14.67
C THR A 3 -5.68 -60.94 13.79
N MET A 4 -5.38 -59.76 14.38
CA MET A 4 -4.09 -59.02 14.42
C MET A 4 -3.76 -58.22 13.13
N ALA A 5 -3.72 -56.88 13.19
CA ALA A 5 -2.58 -55.98 13.50
C ALA A 5 -1.64 -55.70 12.30
N SER A 6 -1.40 -54.41 11.98
CA SER A 6 -0.10 -53.95 11.49
C SER A 6 0.05 -52.44 11.61
N LEU A 7 1.08 -52.03 12.36
CA LEU A 7 1.69 -50.71 12.41
C LEU A 7 2.74 -50.58 11.30
N ALA A 8 2.94 -49.37 10.78
CA ALA A 8 4.21 -48.88 10.22
C ALA A 8 4.15 -47.35 10.29
N SER A 9 4.90 -46.64 11.14
CA SER A 9 6.36 -46.55 11.27
C SER A 9 7.04 -46.00 10.01
N SER A 10 7.34 -44.70 10.04
CA SER A 10 8.58 -44.16 9.46
C SER A 10 8.91 -42.81 10.09
N CYS A 11 9.89 -42.85 10.98
CA CYS A 11 10.75 -41.75 11.38
C CYS A 11 12.03 -41.79 10.53
N SER A 12 12.49 -40.63 10.06
CA SER A 12 13.91 -40.25 9.87
C SER A 12 13.93 -38.84 9.25
N ALA A 13 14.40 -37.79 9.96
CA ALA A 13 15.81 -37.36 10.06
C ALA A 13 16.29 -36.77 8.71
N PHE A 14 17.13 -35.73 8.56
CA PHE A 14 18.08 -35.01 9.40
C PHE A 14 18.68 -33.92 8.46
N LEU A 15 19.05 -32.73 8.97
CA LEU A 15 20.01 -31.74 8.40
C LEU A 15 19.60 -31.07 7.06
N GLU A 16 19.91 -29.81 6.75
CA GLU A 16 21.21 -29.14 6.84
C GLU A 16 21.00 -27.61 6.81
N CYS A 17 21.65 -26.90 7.74
CA CYS A 17 21.98 -25.50 7.58
C CYS A 17 23.05 -25.38 6.50
N ASP A 18 22.94 -24.42 5.58
CA ASP A 18 24.17 -23.83 5.08
C ASP A 18 24.04 -22.34 4.73
N ALA A 19 25.06 -21.63 5.18
CA ALA A 19 25.20 -20.19 5.17
C ALA A 19 26.31 -19.84 4.17
N LEU A 20 25.97 -19.20 3.06
CA LEU A 20 26.97 -18.72 2.11
C LEU A 20 27.21 -17.23 2.26
N ARG A 21 28.11 -16.94 3.19
CA ARG A 21 28.96 -15.75 3.24
C ARG A 21 30.20 -16.03 2.38
N VAL A 22 30.43 -15.27 1.31
CA VAL A 22 31.74 -15.22 0.65
C VAL A 22 32.25 -13.77 0.65
N ARG A 23 33.35 -13.58 1.38
CA ARG A 23 34.22 -12.41 1.39
C ARG A 23 35.37 -12.71 0.42
N GLY A 24 35.72 -11.75 -0.45
CA GLY A 24 36.56 -11.95 -1.63
C GLY A 24 38.06 -11.78 -1.47
N SER A 25 38.73 -11.48 -2.59
CA SER A 25 40.10 -10.94 -2.73
C SER A 25 40.28 -10.57 -4.23
N SER A 26 40.47 -9.31 -4.64
CA SER A 26 41.66 -8.43 -4.61
C SER A 26 42.85 -8.88 -5.48
N ALA A 27 43.10 -8.14 -6.57
CA ALA A 27 44.40 -7.68 -7.14
C ALA A 27 44.18 -7.30 -8.63
N GLU A 28 44.08 -6.01 -8.98
CA GLU A 28 45.14 -5.06 -9.39
C GLU A 28 45.63 -5.20 -10.84
N GLY A 29 45.63 -4.09 -11.60
CA GLY A 29 46.19 -4.01 -12.95
C GLY A 29 45.70 -2.79 -13.76
N ALA A 30 46.39 -1.67 -13.59
CA ALA A 30 46.16 -0.39 -14.26
C ALA A 30 46.48 -0.40 -15.77
N VAL A 31 45.81 0.44 -16.58
CA VAL A 31 46.41 1.29 -17.67
C VAL A 31 45.43 2.39 -18.09
N ARG A 32 46.00 3.56 -18.38
CA ARG A 32 45.41 4.89 -18.63
C ARG A 32 44.96 5.14 -20.07
N ARG A 33 44.04 6.12 -20.22
CA ARG A 33 43.80 7.13 -21.30
C ARG A 33 42.28 7.24 -21.54
N GLY A 34 41.57 8.37 -21.55
CA GLY A 34 41.89 9.80 -21.53
C GLY A 34 40.87 10.53 -22.42
N SER A 35 40.36 11.68 -21.96
CA SER A 35 39.53 12.68 -22.68
C SER A 35 38.01 12.42 -22.78
N GLY A 36 37.09 13.29 -22.40
CA GLY A 36 37.19 14.64 -21.83
C GLY A 36 35.79 15.09 -21.35
N VAL A 37 35.71 15.60 -20.12
CA VAL A 37 34.51 16.25 -19.57
C VAL A 37 34.81 17.74 -19.49
N VAL A 38 33.96 18.54 -20.13
CA VAL A 38 33.98 20.00 -20.09
C VAL A 38 33.60 20.45 -18.67
N ARG A 39 34.51 21.16 -18.00
CA ARG A 39 34.25 21.88 -16.75
C ARG A 39 34.28 23.38 -17.04
N CYS A 40 33.22 24.09 -16.68
CA CYS A 40 33.26 25.54 -16.54
C CYS A 40 34.06 25.87 -15.27
N ALA A 41 35.16 26.61 -15.43
CA ALA A 41 35.97 27.10 -14.34
C ALA A 41 35.35 28.37 -13.75
N VAL A 42 35.06 28.34 -12.45
CA VAL A 42 34.81 29.53 -11.62
C VAL A 42 36.16 29.96 -11.05
N ALA A 43 36.55 31.20 -11.33
CA ALA A 43 37.76 31.80 -10.79
C ALA A 43 37.65 31.98 -9.26
N LYS A 44 38.75 31.65 -8.60
CA LYS A 44 38.94 31.63 -7.15
C LYS A 44 39.22 33.05 -6.64
N GLY A 45 38.50 33.47 -5.60
CA GLY A 45 38.89 34.53 -4.69
C GLY A 45 38.84 33.97 -3.27
N ASP A 46 39.98 33.98 -2.59
CA ASP A 46 40.16 33.44 -1.25
C ASP A 46 39.39 34.23 -0.19
N GLY A 47 38.74 33.52 0.74
CA GLY A 47 37.98 34.11 1.83
C GLY A 47 37.18 33.05 2.59
N GLU A 48 37.80 32.47 3.61
CA GLU A 48 37.19 31.55 4.54
C GLU A 48 36.10 32.28 5.35
N VAL A 49 34.81 32.03 5.07
CA VAL A 49 33.70 32.56 5.89
C VAL A 49 32.56 31.54 6.02
N SER A 50 32.20 31.32 7.29
CA SER A 50 31.16 30.45 7.85
C SER A 50 29.76 30.58 7.20
N ARG A 51 29.13 29.43 6.93
CA ARG A 51 27.83 29.26 6.21
C ARG A 51 26.57 29.78 6.94
N ARG A 52 26.67 30.69 7.91
CA ARG A 52 25.51 31.13 8.72
C ARG A 52 25.24 32.62 8.81
N GLN A 53 25.96 33.48 8.09
CA GLN A 53 25.70 34.92 8.13
C GLN A 53 25.85 35.55 6.74
N VAL A 54 24.80 35.45 5.92
CA VAL A 54 24.56 36.41 4.83
C VAL A 54 23.10 36.84 4.92
N ALA A 55 22.81 37.55 6.00
CA ALA A 55 21.65 38.41 6.11
C ALA A 55 22.18 39.80 6.43
N CYS A 56 21.66 40.80 5.72
CA CYS A 56 21.81 42.24 5.95
C CYS A 56 23.17 42.88 5.62
N ALA A 57 23.35 43.30 4.37
CA ALA A 57 24.13 44.52 4.05
C ALA A 57 23.92 44.97 2.59
N LEU A 58 22.83 45.68 2.30
CA LEU A 58 22.78 46.62 1.15
C LEU A 58 21.89 47.82 1.54
N LEU A 59 22.51 48.81 2.20
CA LEU A 59 21.98 50.17 2.32
C LEU A 59 23.07 51.15 1.90
N ALA A 60 22.63 52.22 1.23
CA ALA A 60 23.36 53.41 0.79
C ALA A 60 23.97 53.37 -0.64
N GLY A 61 23.16 53.82 -1.59
CA GLY A 61 23.56 54.15 -2.96
C GLY A 61 22.44 54.91 -3.68
N ALA A 62 22.06 56.07 -3.14
CA ALA A 62 21.14 56.98 -3.80
C ALA A 62 21.85 57.64 -4.99
N LEU A 63 21.49 57.22 -6.21
CA LEU A 63 21.78 57.97 -7.42
C LEU A 63 20.50 58.03 -8.26
N VAL A 64 20.00 59.25 -8.41
CA VAL A 64 18.80 59.64 -9.13
C VAL A 64 18.90 59.14 -10.57
N MET A 65 18.13 58.12 -10.91
CA MET A 65 17.87 57.74 -12.30
C MET A 65 16.66 58.53 -12.82
N PRO A 66 16.71 59.08 -14.05
CA PRO A 66 15.62 59.85 -14.62
C PRO A 66 14.34 59.00 -14.68
N VAL A 67 13.23 59.63 -14.27
CA VAL A 67 11.87 59.11 -14.45
C VAL A 67 11.68 58.79 -15.93
N ALA A 68 11.86 57.52 -16.29
CA ALA A 68 11.35 57.00 -17.53
C ALA A 68 9.83 57.27 -17.54
N PRO A 69 9.24 57.66 -18.68
CA PRO A 69 7.79 57.65 -18.79
C PRO A 69 7.33 56.27 -18.35
N MET A 70 6.31 56.21 -17.49
CA MET A 70 5.65 54.95 -17.17
C MET A 70 5.22 54.34 -18.50
N ALA A 71 6.04 53.42 -19.02
CA ALA A 71 5.59 52.37 -19.90
C ALA A 71 4.65 51.53 -19.02
N ARG A 72 3.44 52.03 -18.81
CA ARG A 72 2.27 51.19 -18.69
C ARG A 72 2.19 50.49 -20.04
N ALA A 73 2.97 49.42 -20.18
CA ALA A 73 2.54 48.30 -20.98
C ALA A 73 1.21 47.89 -20.33
N LEU A 74 0.12 48.45 -20.87
CA LEU A 74 -1.19 47.84 -20.81
C LEU A 74 -1.01 46.49 -21.50
N LEU A 75 -0.55 45.49 -20.74
CA LEU A 75 -0.86 44.11 -21.06
C LEU A 75 -2.38 44.06 -21.10
N GLU A 76 -2.92 43.61 -22.23
CA GLU A 76 -4.34 43.35 -22.38
C GLU A 76 -4.78 42.48 -21.20
N VAL A 77 -5.67 43.01 -20.36
CA VAL A 77 -6.09 42.38 -19.09
C VAL A 77 -6.71 40.99 -19.34
N ASP A 78 -7.19 40.73 -20.56
CA ASP A 78 -7.79 39.46 -20.97
C ASP A 78 -6.80 38.28 -21.09
N ASP A 79 -5.52 38.52 -21.38
CA ASP A 79 -4.57 37.41 -21.59
C ASP A 79 -4.14 36.73 -20.28
N ASP A 80 -4.10 37.49 -19.18
CA ASP A 80 -3.78 36.97 -17.84
C ASP A 80 -4.93 36.12 -17.25
N ASP A 81 -6.18 36.49 -17.53
CA ASP A 81 -7.36 35.79 -17.02
C ASP A 81 -7.52 34.37 -17.62
N SER A 82 -7.20 34.22 -18.92
CA SER A 82 -7.25 32.92 -19.62
C SER A 82 -6.21 31.91 -19.10
N LEU A 83 -5.04 32.39 -18.67
CA LEU A 83 -3.98 31.57 -18.08
C LEU A 83 -4.32 31.18 -16.63
N LEU A 84 -4.93 32.09 -15.86
CA LEU A 84 -5.40 31.82 -14.51
C LEU A 84 -6.53 30.78 -14.49
N GLU A 85 -7.42 30.79 -15.48
CA GLU A 85 -8.48 29.78 -15.61
C GLU A 85 -7.90 28.38 -15.83
N LYS A 86 -6.89 28.23 -16.70
CA LYS A 86 -6.20 26.94 -16.93
C LYS A 86 -5.53 26.39 -15.68
N VAL A 87 -4.87 27.24 -14.88
CA VAL A 87 -4.24 26.81 -13.62
C VAL A 87 -5.29 26.44 -12.56
N LYS A 88 -6.38 27.21 -12.45
CA LYS A 88 -7.51 26.91 -11.57
C LYS A 88 -8.14 25.57 -11.97
N GLU A 89 -8.35 25.33 -13.26
CA GLU A 89 -8.84 24.07 -13.79
C GLU A 89 -7.89 22.90 -13.51
N ASP A 90 -6.59 23.04 -13.75
CA ASP A 90 -5.64 21.93 -13.53
C ASP A 90 -5.54 21.58 -12.05
N LYS A 91 -5.54 22.60 -11.18
CA LYS A 91 -5.64 22.41 -9.72
C LYS A 91 -6.96 21.73 -9.32
N ARG A 92 -8.10 22.18 -9.87
CA ARG A 92 -9.42 21.55 -9.65
C ARG A 92 -9.41 20.09 -10.09
N LYS A 93 -8.90 19.79 -11.29
CA LYS A 93 -8.78 18.43 -11.84
C LYS A 93 -7.92 17.53 -10.95
N ARG A 94 -6.78 18.02 -10.43
CA ARG A 94 -5.91 17.27 -9.51
C ARG A 94 -6.59 16.99 -8.17
N ILE A 95 -7.25 17.99 -7.60
CA ILE A 95 -7.99 17.84 -6.34
C ILE A 95 -9.14 16.86 -6.53
N GLN A 96 -9.92 17.01 -7.61
CA GLN A 96 -11.05 16.13 -7.91
C GLN A 96 -10.62 14.68 -8.07
N LYS A 97 -9.55 14.41 -8.84
CA LYS A 97 -8.99 13.05 -8.99
C LYS A 97 -8.57 12.45 -7.65
N ARG A 98 -7.94 13.24 -6.78
CA ARG A 98 -7.56 12.77 -5.43
C ARG A 98 -8.79 12.57 -4.56
N SER A 99 -9.77 13.46 -4.61
CA SER A 99 -10.99 13.35 -3.80
C SER A 99 -11.86 12.17 -4.22
N THR A 100 -11.96 11.88 -5.53
CA THR A 100 -12.69 10.71 -6.02
C THR A 100 -12.00 9.42 -5.59
N ALA A 101 -10.66 9.34 -5.72
CA ALA A 101 -9.90 8.19 -5.25
C ALA A 101 -10.05 7.98 -3.73
N ILE A 102 -10.02 9.05 -2.93
CA ILE A 102 -10.24 8.98 -1.48
C ILE A 102 -11.68 8.55 -1.16
N ASN A 103 -12.68 9.09 -1.86
CA ASN A 103 -14.08 8.74 -1.64
C ASN A 103 -14.35 7.27 -1.99
N GLU A 104 -13.80 6.80 -3.12
CA GLU A 104 -13.86 5.39 -3.48
C GLU A 104 -13.19 4.50 -2.43
N PHE A 105 -11.99 4.86 -1.96
CA PHE A 105 -11.32 4.11 -0.89
C PHE A 105 -12.14 4.07 0.40
N VAL A 106 -12.79 5.17 0.79
CA VAL A 106 -13.70 5.21 1.94
C VAL A 106 -14.92 4.32 1.71
N LYS A 107 -15.49 4.32 0.49
CA LYS A 107 -16.61 3.45 0.13
C LYS A 107 -16.22 1.97 0.23
N GLU A 108 -15.08 1.58 -0.35
CA GLU A 108 -14.58 0.20 -0.27
C GLU A 108 -14.28 -0.19 1.18
N SER A 109 -13.77 0.73 2.02
CA SER A 109 -13.57 0.45 3.45
C SER A 109 -14.86 0.16 4.21
N GLY A 110 -15.97 0.78 3.83
CA GLY A 110 -17.29 0.46 4.38
C GLY A 110 -17.77 -0.93 3.99
N VAL A 111 -17.49 -1.36 2.75
CA VAL A 111 -17.78 -2.72 2.28
C VAL A 111 -16.97 -3.75 3.08
N VAL A 112 -15.68 -3.49 3.29
CA VAL A 112 -14.82 -4.36 4.10
C VAL A 112 -15.28 -4.40 5.57
N GLN A 113 -15.76 -3.28 6.12
CA GLN A 113 -16.33 -3.25 7.47
C GLN A 113 -17.57 -4.14 7.61
N VAL A 114 -18.45 -4.16 6.60
CA VAL A 114 -19.61 -5.07 6.57
C VAL A 114 -19.13 -6.52 6.55
N ALA A 115 -18.06 -6.84 5.82
CA ALA A 115 -17.42 -8.15 5.83
C ALA A 115 -16.95 -8.55 7.24
N VAL A 116 -16.24 -7.67 7.93
CA VAL A 116 -15.71 -7.91 9.28
C VAL A 116 -16.85 -8.16 10.26
N TYR A 117 -17.94 -7.40 10.16
CA TYR A 117 -19.13 -7.63 10.97
C TYR A 117 -19.74 -9.01 10.70
N LYS A 118 -19.87 -9.40 9.43
CA LYS A 118 -20.42 -10.72 9.04
C LYS A 118 -19.51 -11.87 9.43
N LEU A 119 -18.20 -11.71 9.30
CA LEU A 119 -17.22 -12.68 9.82
C LEU A 119 -17.32 -12.78 11.34
N SER A 120 -17.45 -11.66 12.07
CA SER A 120 -17.59 -11.68 13.53
C SER A 120 -18.87 -12.40 13.98
N GLU A 121 -19.99 -12.17 13.29
CA GLU A 121 -21.26 -12.88 13.52
C GLU A 121 -21.10 -14.39 13.28
N ALA A 122 -20.40 -14.77 12.21
CA ALA A 122 -20.11 -16.17 11.92
C ALA A 122 -19.13 -16.79 12.93
N GLY A 123 -18.09 -16.06 13.35
CA GLY A 123 -17.12 -16.48 14.35
C GLY A 123 -17.76 -16.73 15.71
N GLN A 124 -18.62 -15.82 16.17
CA GLN A 124 -19.40 -16.01 17.40
C GLN A 124 -20.29 -17.25 17.34
N ALA A 125 -20.91 -17.53 16.19
CA ALA A 125 -21.70 -18.74 15.99
C ALA A 125 -20.83 -20.02 15.99
N ILE A 126 -19.64 -19.97 15.40
CA ILE A 126 -18.69 -21.10 15.40
C ILE A 126 -18.16 -21.38 16.82
N ASP A 127 -17.82 -20.34 17.57
CA ASP A 127 -17.35 -20.45 18.96
C ASP A 127 -18.46 -20.92 19.91
N GLY A 128 -19.69 -20.47 19.68
CA GLY A 128 -20.89 -20.93 20.40
C GLY A 128 -21.33 -22.35 20.03
N GLY A 129 -20.70 -22.99 19.03
CA GLY A 129 -21.06 -24.33 18.55
C GLY A 129 -22.29 -24.40 17.64
N ASP A 130 -22.92 -23.27 17.33
CA ASP A 130 -24.09 -23.15 16.45
C ASP A 130 -23.66 -23.08 14.97
N LEU A 131 -23.18 -24.19 14.43
CA LEU A 131 -22.75 -24.26 13.03
C LEU A 131 -23.89 -24.02 12.03
N THR A 132 -25.15 -24.24 12.43
CA THR A 132 -26.33 -23.91 11.62
C THR A 132 -26.51 -22.40 11.46
N LYS A 133 -26.28 -21.60 12.51
CA LYS A 133 -26.30 -20.13 12.43
C LYS A 133 -25.13 -19.62 11.60
N ALA A 134 -23.92 -20.15 11.82
CA ALA A 134 -22.75 -19.81 11.00
C ALA A 134 -23.00 -20.13 9.52
N THR A 135 -23.61 -21.29 9.23
CA THR A 135 -24.03 -21.68 7.88
C THR A 135 -25.05 -20.69 7.34
N SER A 136 -26.04 -20.25 8.12
CA SER A 136 -27.01 -19.26 7.63
C SER A 136 -26.37 -17.93 7.22
N VAL A 137 -25.32 -17.49 7.90
CA VAL A 137 -24.59 -16.25 7.58
C VAL A 137 -23.65 -16.45 6.38
N LEU A 138 -22.99 -17.60 6.28
CA LEU A 138 -21.90 -17.86 5.32
C LEU A 138 -22.31 -18.67 4.08
N ALA A 139 -23.37 -19.47 4.13
CA ALA A 139 -23.62 -20.54 3.14
C ALA A 139 -23.96 -20.05 1.74
N GLN A 140 -24.40 -18.81 1.64
CA GLN A 140 -24.66 -18.17 0.37
C GLN A 140 -23.33 -17.77 -0.26
N GLN A 141 -22.78 -18.61 -1.14
CA GLN A 141 -21.58 -18.28 -1.91
C GLN A 141 -21.76 -17.01 -2.76
N ASN A 142 -23.01 -16.71 -3.13
CA ASN A 142 -23.41 -15.52 -3.85
C ASN A 142 -24.10 -14.50 -2.93
N ALA A 143 -23.79 -14.49 -1.63
CA ALA A 143 -24.26 -13.42 -0.77
C ALA A 143 -23.68 -12.10 -1.29
N ASP A 144 -24.53 -11.07 -1.36
CA ASP A 144 -24.16 -9.75 -1.89
C ASP A 144 -22.87 -9.23 -1.22
N TRP A 145 -22.76 -9.37 0.11
CA TRP A 145 -21.59 -8.94 0.86
C TRP A 145 -20.29 -9.66 0.48
N ILE A 146 -20.34 -10.94 0.06
CA ILE A 146 -19.14 -11.69 -0.34
C ILE A 146 -18.67 -11.22 -1.71
N LEU A 147 -19.61 -10.98 -2.63
CA LEU A 147 -19.31 -10.44 -3.96
C LEU A 147 -18.75 -9.03 -3.85
N ASP A 148 -19.37 -8.19 -3.03
CA ASP A 148 -18.95 -6.81 -2.78
C ASP A 148 -17.53 -6.77 -2.20
N VAL A 149 -17.23 -7.63 -1.23
CA VAL A 149 -15.89 -7.70 -0.62
C VAL A 149 -14.84 -8.19 -1.62
N GLN A 150 -15.15 -9.19 -2.45
CA GLN A 150 -14.25 -9.64 -3.50
C GLN A 150 -13.99 -8.54 -4.56
N ALA A 151 -15.02 -7.75 -4.88
CA ALA A 151 -14.88 -6.60 -5.76
C ALA A 151 -14.02 -5.50 -5.13
N ALA A 152 -14.27 -5.17 -3.86
CA ALA A 152 -13.48 -4.20 -3.09
C ALA A 152 -12.01 -4.62 -2.99
N LEU A 153 -11.74 -5.89 -2.66
CA LEU A 153 -10.40 -6.48 -2.63
C LEU A 153 -9.68 -6.29 -3.96
N SER A 154 -10.34 -6.59 -5.08
CA SER A 154 -9.77 -6.47 -6.42
C SER A 154 -9.50 -5.02 -6.83
N LYS A 155 -10.33 -4.09 -6.35
CA LYS A 155 -10.25 -2.67 -6.69
C LYS A 155 -9.20 -1.92 -5.87
N VAL A 156 -9.06 -2.27 -4.59
CA VAL A 156 -8.07 -1.67 -3.68
C VAL A 156 -6.67 -2.27 -3.92
N SER A 157 -6.58 -3.57 -4.22
CA SER A 157 -5.30 -4.26 -4.42
C SER A 157 -4.65 -3.81 -5.75
N SER A 158 -3.64 -2.96 -5.63
CA SER A 158 -2.89 -2.41 -6.76
C SER A 158 -1.62 -3.21 -7.01
N ASN A 159 -0.99 -3.73 -5.95
CA ASN A 159 0.29 -4.43 -5.98
C ASN A 159 0.14 -5.96 -6.10
N SER A 160 1.19 -6.66 -6.54
CA SER A 160 1.20 -8.13 -6.63
C SER A 160 0.99 -8.79 -5.27
N ASP A 161 1.60 -8.23 -4.22
CA ASP A 161 1.57 -8.80 -2.88
C ASP A 161 0.19 -8.65 -2.25
N GLU A 162 -0.45 -7.47 -2.43
CA GLU A 162 -1.83 -7.22 -2.00
C GLU A 162 -2.80 -8.19 -2.66
N LYS A 163 -2.65 -8.43 -3.97
CA LYS A 163 -3.47 -9.39 -4.72
C LYS A 163 -3.28 -10.82 -4.21
N ALA A 164 -2.04 -11.23 -3.96
CA ALA A 164 -1.75 -12.57 -3.44
C ALA A 164 -2.40 -12.80 -2.06
N VAL A 165 -2.36 -11.79 -1.17
CA VAL A 165 -3.02 -11.90 0.15
C VAL A 165 -4.56 -11.85 0.01
N ALA A 166 -5.10 -11.05 -0.92
CA ALA A 166 -6.53 -11.04 -1.23
C ALA A 166 -7.03 -12.40 -1.77
N ASP A 167 -6.24 -13.05 -2.63
CA ASP A 167 -6.54 -14.39 -3.13
C ASP A 167 -6.45 -15.46 -2.03
N ASN A 168 -5.52 -15.30 -1.09
CA ASN A 168 -5.45 -16.15 0.10
C ASN A 168 -6.70 -15.97 0.98
N PHE A 169 -7.17 -14.75 1.19
CA PHE A 169 -8.43 -14.49 1.90
C PHE A 169 -9.62 -15.13 1.18
N ARG A 170 -9.72 -14.99 -0.15
CA ARG A 170 -10.79 -15.59 -0.95
C ARG A 170 -10.81 -17.11 -0.82
N SER A 171 -9.63 -17.73 -0.88
CA SER A 171 -9.44 -19.17 -0.69
C SER A 171 -9.85 -19.60 0.73
N ALA A 172 -9.38 -18.89 1.76
CA ALA A 172 -9.71 -19.17 3.15
C ALA A 172 -11.22 -19.05 3.44
N LEU A 173 -11.89 -18.04 2.87
CA LEU A 173 -13.33 -17.84 3.02
C LEU A 173 -14.11 -18.96 2.32
N SER A 174 -13.66 -19.42 1.16
CA SER A 174 -14.24 -20.59 0.49
C SER A 174 -14.09 -21.86 1.34
N SER A 175 -12.90 -22.07 1.92
CA SER A 175 -12.66 -23.18 2.86
C SER A 175 -13.52 -23.07 4.11
N LEU A 176 -13.73 -21.87 4.65
CA LEU A 176 -14.62 -21.63 5.80
C LEU A 176 -16.07 -21.99 5.45
N GLN A 177 -16.56 -21.55 4.30
CA GLN A 177 -17.90 -21.90 3.83
C GLN A 177 -18.07 -23.42 3.67
N ALA A 178 -17.06 -24.10 3.15
CA ALA A 178 -17.09 -25.56 3.00
C ALA A 178 -17.06 -26.27 4.36
N ALA A 179 -16.18 -25.85 5.28
CA ALA A 179 -16.06 -26.42 6.61
C ALA A 179 -17.35 -26.26 7.42
N VAL A 180 -17.94 -25.05 7.41
CA VAL A 180 -19.18 -24.73 8.11
C VAL A 180 -20.36 -25.53 7.53
N LYS A 181 -20.45 -25.69 6.20
CA LYS A 181 -21.45 -26.55 5.54
C LYS A 181 -21.27 -28.04 5.88
N SER A 182 -20.04 -28.50 6.03
CA SER A 182 -19.74 -29.90 6.37
C SER A 182 -20.02 -30.24 7.85
N GLY A 183 -20.27 -29.23 8.69
CA GLY A 183 -20.50 -29.44 10.12
C GLY A 183 -19.23 -29.74 10.92
N ASP A 184 -18.04 -29.53 10.35
CA ASP A 184 -16.77 -29.75 11.04
C ASP A 184 -16.38 -28.52 11.88
N SER A 185 -16.54 -28.61 13.20
CA SER A 185 -16.24 -27.51 14.13
C SER A 185 -14.76 -27.13 14.15
N ASN A 186 -13.85 -28.10 14.08
CA ASN A 186 -12.41 -27.83 14.21
C ASN A 186 -11.85 -27.22 12.91
N SER A 187 -12.27 -27.76 11.76
CA SER A 187 -11.94 -27.18 10.46
C SER A 187 -12.57 -25.80 10.29
N SER A 188 -13.79 -25.58 10.80
CA SER A 188 -14.45 -24.26 10.75
C SER A 188 -13.68 -23.20 11.54
N ARG A 189 -13.23 -23.51 12.77
CA ARG A 189 -12.40 -22.58 13.55
C ARG A 189 -11.07 -22.29 12.88
N THR A 190 -10.40 -23.32 12.36
CA THR A 190 -9.12 -23.16 11.68
C THR A 190 -9.25 -22.29 10.43
N ALA A 191 -10.26 -22.55 9.59
CA ALA A 191 -10.54 -21.77 8.41
C ALA A 191 -11.01 -20.34 8.75
N PHE A 192 -11.69 -20.16 9.87
CA PHE A 192 -12.10 -18.84 10.36
C PHE A 192 -10.88 -17.99 10.73
N VAL A 193 -9.97 -18.54 11.54
CA VAL A 193 -8.72 -17.86 11.92
C VAL A 193 -7.89 -17.54 10.68
N ALA A 194 -7.76 -18.49 9.74
CA ALA A 194 -7.06 -18.25 8.47
C ALA A 194 -7.68 -17.11 7.65
N SER A 195 -9.02 -17.02 7.63
CA SER A 195 -9.74 -15.95 6.94
C SER A 195 -9.53 -14.59 7.62
N ALA A 196 -9.65 -14.54 8.95
CA ALA A 196 -9.43 -13.32 9.72
C ALA A 196 -7.99 -12.80 9.60
N GLU A 197 -7.00 -13.68 9.73
CA GLU A 197 -5.59 -13.33 9.57
C GLU A 197 -5.27 -12.84 8.15
N ALA A 198 -5.82 -13.48 7.12
CA ALA A 198 -5.60 -13.04 5.75
C ALA A 198 -6.20 -11.65 5.51
N LEU A 199 -7.37 -11.36 6.10
CA LEU A 199 -8.01 -10.06 6.01
C LEU A 199 -7.23 -8.98 6.75
N ASP A 200 -6.74 -9.25 7.97
CA ASP A 200 -5.89 -8.32 8.73
C ASP A 200 -4.58 -8.02 7.98
N LYS A 201 -3.89 -9.06 7.50
CA LYS A 201 -2.67 -8.90 6.68
C LYS A 201 -2.94 -8.04 5.46
N TRP A 202 -4.03 -8.28 4.74
CA TRP A 202 -4.41 -7.48 3.58
C TRP A 202 -4.75 -6.02 3.95
N ALA A 203 -5.49 -5.80 5.04
CA ALA A 203 -5.86 -4.47 5.51
C ALA A 203 -4.63 -3.64 5.92
N ARG A 204 -3.61 -4.28 6.52
CA ARG A 204 -2.33 -3.63 6.85
C ARG A 204 -1.54 -3.24 5.61
N LEU A 205 -1.50 -4.09 4.59
CA LEU A 205 -0.80 -3.80 3.33
C LEU A 205 -1.43 -2.63 2.57
N THR A 206 -2.76 -2.56 2.58
CA THR A 206 -3.54 -1.55 1.87
C THR A 206 -3.76 -0.25 2.66
N GLY A 207 -3.35 -0.21 3.93
CA GLY A 207 -3.60 0.92 4.83
C GLY A 207 -5.07 1.06 5.27
N LEU A 208 -5.91 0.05 5.03
CA LEU A 208 -7.30 0.03 5.51
C LEU A 208 -7.43 -0.26 7.00
N SER A 209 -6.39 -0.80 7.65
CA SER A 209 -6.42 -1.14 9.07
C SER A 209 -6.74 0.04 9.99
N GLU A 210 -6.48 1.28 9.57
CA GLU A 210 -6.83 2.48 10.35
C GLU A 210 -8.31 2.89 10.21
N LYS A 211 -9.01 2.40 9.18
CA LYS A 211 -10.39 2.74 8.88
C LYS A 211 -11.38 1.64 9.28
N VAL A 212 -10.94 0.39 9.24
CA VAL A 212 -11.75 -0.78 9.56
C VAL A 212 -11.58 -1.09 11.05
N VAL A 213 -12.69 -1.13 11.78
CA VAL A 213 -12.73 -1.39 13.22
C VAL A 213 -13.03 -2.87 13.47
N GLY A 214 -12.26 -3.50 14.37
CA GLY A 214 -12.49 -4.88 14.81
C GLY A 214 -11.75 -5.95 14.02
N LEU A 215 -10.65 -5.58 13.34
CA LEU A 215 -9.64 -6.50 12.80
C LEU A 215 -8.65 -6.93 13.88
#